data_AF-A0A0L8FL05-F1
#
_entry.id   AF-A0A0L8FL05-F1
#
_cell.length_a   1.000
_cell.length_b   1.000
_cell.length_c   1.000
_cell.angle_alpha   90.00
_cell.angle_beta   90.00
_cell.angle_gamma   90.00
#
_symmetry.space_group_name_H-M   'P 1'
#
loop_
_entity.id
_entity.type
_entity.pdbx_description
1 polymer ?
#
loop_
_entity_poly.entity_id
_entity_poly.type
_entity_poly.pdbx_seq_one_letter_code
_entity_poly.pdbx_strand_id
1 'polypeptide(L)'
;MGSFFTKKKKDTRITEQDKAVLQLKVQRDKLKQYTKKLEANLVREKEAARALLKNGRRERVKLLLRKKKFQEGLIQKTENQLETLERLVHDIEFAQIEANVLQSLKEGNDSLKKMHE
;
A
#
# COMPACT_ATOMS: atom_id res chain seq x y z
N MET A 1 17.87 42.65 -3.87
CA MET A 1 17.07 42.19 -2.72
C MET A 1 15.62 42.53 -3.00
N GLY A 2 14.70 41.58 -2.88
CA GLY A 2 13.28 41.91 -2.94
C GLY A 2 12.40 40.81 -3.54
N SER A 3 11.69 40.12 -2.65
CA SER A 3 10.35 39.58 -2.86
C SER A 3 10.14 38.50 -3.94
N PHE A 4 10.64 37.28 -3.69
CA PHE A 4 10.16 36.05 -4.36
C PHE A 4 9.55 35.01 -3.40
N PHE A 5 9.42 35.32 -2.10
CA PHE A 5 9.14 34.32 -1.06
C PHE A 5 7.85 34.53 -0.26
N THR A 6 6.77 34.97 -0.91
CA THR A 6 5.44 34.89 -0.27
C THR A 6 4.41 34.37 -1.27
N LYS A 7 4.58 33.12 -1.72
CA LYS A 7 3.42 32.35 -2.19
C LYS A 7 2.53 32.08 -0.98
N LYS A 8 1.46 32.87 -0.82
CA LYS A 8 0.32 32.50 0.03
C LYS A 8 -0.04 31.05 -0.30
N LYS A 9 0.13 30.12 0.65
CA LYS A 9 -0.39 28.76 0.53
C LYS A 9 -1.90 28.92 0.32
N LYS A 10 -2.38 28.61 -0.89
CA LYS A 10 -3.81 28.39 -1.10
C LYS A 10 -4.18 27.25 -0.16
N ASP A 11 -5.13 27.47 0.75
CA ASP A 11 -5.68 26.40 1.58
C ASP A 11 -6.28 25.35 0.65
N THR A 12 -5.52 24.31 0.36
CA THR A 12 -5.98 23.19 -0.42
C THR A 12 -6.91 22.38 0.48
N ARG A 13 -8.11 22.07 -0.03
CA ARG A 13 -9.09 21.19 0.61
C ARG A 13 -8.53 19.81 1.01
N ILE A 14 -7.35 19.45 0.50
CA ILE A 14 -6.63 18.21 0.77
C ILE A 14 -5.73 18.43 1.97
N THR A 15 -6.00 17.67 3.03
CA THR A 15 -5.21 17.67 4.26
C THR A 15 -3.88 16.94 4.06
N GLU A 16 -2.91 17.12 4.96
CA GLU A 16 -1.64 16.37 4.89
C GLU A 16 -1.87 14.87 5.15
N GLN A 17 -2.88 14.56 5.96
CA GLN A 17 -3.38 13.22 6.25
C GLN A 17 -3.89 12.53 4.97
N ASP A 18 -4.71 13.23 4.17
CA ASP A 18 -5.21 12.70 2.89
C ASP A 18 -4.06 12.34 1.92
N LYS A 19 -3.01 13.17 1.90
CA LYS A 19 -1.82 12.90 1.08
C LYS A 19 -1.07 11.67 1.56
N ALA A 20 -0.95 11.47 2.87
CA ALA A 20 -0.31 10.30 3.46
C ALA A 20 -1.10 9.01 3.15
N VAL A 21 -2.43 9.05 3.33
CA VAL A 21 -3.32 7.92 2.99
C VAL A 21 -3.23 7.59 1.49
N LEU A 22 -3.22 8.61 0.63
CA LEU A 22 -3.05 8.41 -0.81
C LEU A 22 -1.72 7.73 -1.13
N GLN A 23 -0.62 8.16 -0.51
CA GLN A 23 0.69 7.55 -0.73
C GLN A 23 0.71 6.07 -0.31
N LEU A 24 0.12 5.73 0.84
CA LEU A 24 0.01 4.34 1.30
C LEU A 24 -0.83 3.49 0.33
N LYS A 25 -1.97 4.01 -0.13
CA LYS A 25 -2.83 3.32 -1.12
C LYS A 25 -2.11 3.11 -2.45
N VAL A 26 -1.36 4.10 -2.93
CA VAL A 26 -0.53 3.97 -4.15
C VAL A 26 0.55 2.90 -3.97
N GLN A 27 1.22 2.85 -2.82
CA GLN A 27 2.22 1.82 -2.54
C GLN A 27 1.59 0.41 -2.52
N ARG A 28 0.44 0.25 -1.85
CA ARG A 28 -0.35 -0.99 -1.84
C ARG A 28 -0.66 -1.45 -3.26
N ASP A 29 -1.16 -0.56 -4.11
CA ASP A 29 -1.56 -0.91 -5.48
C ASP A 29 -0.35 -1.29 -6.34
N LYS A 30 0.80 -0.61 -6.16
CA LYS A 30 2.07 -0.99 -6.81
C LYS A 30 2.54 -2.38 -6.39
N LEU A 31 2.44 -2.73 -5.10
CA LEU A 31 2.80 -4.06 -4.62
C LEU A 31 1.88 -5.13 -5.22
N LYS A 32 0.55 -4.89 -5.25
CA LYS A 32 -0.42 -5.80 -5.92
C LYS A 32 -0.07 -6.03 -7.39
N GLN A 33 0.26 -4.95 -8.12
CA GLN A 33 0.68 -5.06 -9.52
C GLN A 33 1.99 -5.84 -9.68
N TYR A 34 2.96 -5.64 -8.78
CA TYR A 34 4.24 -6.35 -8.80
C TYR A 34 4.05 -7.85 -8.52
N THR A 35 3.25 -8.22 -7.52
CA THR A 35 2.89 -9.62 -7.22
C THR A 35 2.26 -10.30 -8.44
N LYS A 36 1.27 -9.66 -9.08
CA LYS A 36 0.62 -10.21 -10.28
C LYS A 36 1.60 -10.42 -11.44
N LYS A 37 2.58 -9.52 -11.62
CA LYS A 37 3.64 -9.68 -12.62
C LYS A 37 4.57 -10.85 -12.28
N LEU A 38 4.92 -11.01 -11.00
CA LEU A 38 5.74 -12.14 -10.54
C LEU A 38 5.04 -13.49 -10.76
N GLU A 39 3.76 -13.60 -10.41
CA GLU A 39 2.96 -14.81 -10.63
C GLU A 39 2.90 -15.18 -12.12
N ALA A 40 2.66 -14.21 -13.01
CA ALA A 40 2.65 -14.45 -14.44
C ALA A 40 4.00 -14.95 -14.97
N ASN A 41 5.11 -14.41 -14.44
CA ASN A 41 6.44 -14.88 -14.79
C ASN A 41 6.70 -16.30 -14.26
N LEU A 42 6.20 -16.63 -13.06
CA LEU A 42 6.36 -17.94 -12.44
C LEU A 42 5.64 -19.04 -13.23
N VAL A 43 4.47 -18.73 -13.80
CA VAL A 43 3.77 -19.63 -14.74
C VAL A 43 4.61 -19.91 -15.99
N ARG A 44 5.17 -18.86 -16.61
CA ARG A 44 6.06 -19.00 -17.79
C ARG A 44 7.32 -19.80 -17.46
N GLU A 45 7.94 -19.56 -16.31
CA GLU A 45 9.13 -20.30 -15.87
C GLU A 45 8.82 -21.79 -15.63
N LYS A 46 7.61 -22.11 -15.15
CA LYS A 46 7.14 -23.50 -14.98
C LYS A 46 6.98 -24.22 -16.32
N GLU A 47 6.45 -23.54 -17.34
CA GLU A 47 6.33 -24.07 -18.70
C GLU A 47 7.71 -24.26 -19.35
N ALA A 48 8.60 -23.28 -19.20
CA ALA A 48 9.98 -23.37 -19.67
C ALA A 48 10.74 -24.53 -19.02
N ALA A 49 10.55 -24.75 -17.71
CA ALA A 49 11.14 -25.88 -17.00
C ALA A 49 10.61 -27.23 -17.53
N ARG A 50 9.30 -27.33 -17.82
CA ARG A 50 8.70 -28.53 -18.45
C ARG A 50 9.29 -28.81 -19.84
N ALA A 51 9.49 -27.78 -20.65
CA ALA A 51 10.10 -27.92 -21.97
C ALA A 51 11.58 -28.37 -21.87
N LEU A 52 12.35 -27.81 -20.95
CA LEU A 52 13.75 -28.18 -20.74
C LEU A 52 13.92 -29.60 -20.17
N LEU A 53 12.95 -30.08 -19.38
CA LEU A 53 12.89 -31.48 -18.95
C LEU A 53 12.72 -32.44 -20.13
N LYS A 54 11.83 -32.13 -21.07
CA LYS A 54 11.65 -32.92 -22.31
C LYS A 54 12.93 -32.96 -23.15
N ASN A 55 13.67 -31.86 -23.17
CA ASN A 55 14.95 -31.74 -23.89
C ASN A 55 16.15 -32.32 -23.13
N GLY A 56 15.94 -32.99 -21.98
CA GLY A 56 16.99 -33.66 -21.21
C GLY A 56 17.99 -32.73 -20.49
N ARG A 57 17.78 -31.40 -20.49
CA ARG A 57 18.74 -30.41 -19.95
C ARG A 57 18.58 -30.21 -18.43
N ARG A 58 18.94 -31.24 -17.65
CA ARG A 58 18.73 -31.30 -16.18
C ARG A 58 19.34 -30.14 -15.38
N GLU A 59 20.55 -29.69 -15.72
CA GLU A 59 21.24 -28.62 -14.98
C GLU A 59 20.53 -27.26 -15.12
N ARG A 60 20.01 -26.94 -16.31
CA ARG A 60 19.20 -25.73 -16.53
C ARG A 60 17.87 -25.79 -15.76
N VAL A 61 17.28 -26.97 -15.63
CA VAL A 61 16.05 -27.16 -14.84
C VAL A 61 16.31 -26.92 -13.36
N LYS A 62 17.40 -27.45 -12.78
CA LYS A 62 17.76 -27.18 -11.38
C LYS A 62 17.91 -25.69 -11.09
N LEU A 63 18.55 -24.94 -12.00
CA LEU A 63 18.70 -23.50 -11.86
C LEU A 63 17.34 -22.78 -11.85
N LEU A 64 16.43 -23.12 -12.76
CA LEU A 64 15.08 -22.55 -12.81
C LEU A 64 14.27 -22.88 -11.55
N LEU A 65 14.37 -24.10 -11.02
CA LEU A 65 13.67 -24.48 -9.80
C LEU A 65 14.20 -23.72 -8.57
N ARG A 66 15.51 -23.45 -8.49
CA ARG A 66 16.08 -22.59 -7.44
C ARG A 66 15.59 -21.14 -7.57
N LYS A 67 15.55 -20.61 -8.79
CA LYS A 67 15.01 -19.27 -9.08
C LYS A 67 13.54 -19.17 -8.66
N LYS A 68 12.74 -20.18 -9.00
CA LYS A 68 11.34 -20.29 -8.58
C LYS A 68 11.19 -20.24 -7.06
N LYS A 69 11.95 -21.06 -6.31
CA LYS A 69 11.88 -21.07 -4.84
C LYS A 69 12.19 -19.69 -4.24
N PHE A 70 13.17 -18.99 -4.80
CA PHE A 70 13.50 -17.62 -4.37
C PHE A 70 12.35 -16.63 -4.65
N GLN A 71 11.73 -16.72 -5.83
CA GLN A 71 10.58 -15.89 -6.19
C GLN A 71 9.36 -16.16 -5.29
N GLU A 72 9.08 -17.43 -4.96
CA GLU A 72 8.02 -17.80 -4.00
C GLU A 72 8.25 -17.15 -2.63
N GLY A 73 9.50 -17.15 -2.14
CA GLY A 73 9.85 -16.45 -0.90
C GLY A 73 9.70 -14.92 -0.99
N LEU A 74 9.95 -14.33 -2.16
CA LEU A 74 9.70 -12.89 -2.38
C LEU A 74 8.21 -12.55 -2.42
N ILE A 75 7.38 -13.41 -3.04
CA ILE A 75 5.92 -13.25 -3.05
C ILE A 75 5.40 -13.25 -1.61
N GLN A 76 5.81 -14.22 -0.80
CA GLN A 76 5.36 -14.32 0.59
C GLN A 76 5.77 -13.08 1.43
N LYS A 77 6.99 -12.56 1.24
CA LYS A 77 7.41 -11.31 1.88
C LYS A 77 6.56 -10.12 1.44
N THR A 78 6.21 -10.06 0.16
CA THR A 78 5.39 -8.99 -0.42
C THR A 78 3.96 -9.05 0.09
N GLU A 79 3.39 -10.26 0.25
CA GLU A 79 2.07 -10.47 0.85
C GLU A 79 2.03 -9.98 2.31
N ASN A 80 3.05 -10.29 3.11
CA ASN A 80 3.14 -9.80 4.49
C ASN A 80 3.23 -8.26 4.57
N GLN A 81 4.00 -7.65 3.65
CA GLN A 81 4.09 -6.19 3.54
C GLN A 81 2.75 -5.57 3.13
N LEU A 82 2.02 -6.23 2.23
CA LEU A 82 0.70 -5.81 1.79
C LEU A 82 -0.30 -5.82 2.94
N GLU A 83 -0.34 -6.89 3.73
CA GLU A 83 -1.20 -7.00 4.91
C GLU A 83 -0.89 -5.89 5.92
N THR A 84 0.40 -5.63 6.14
CA THR A 84 0.85 -4.55 7.05
C THR A 84 0.37 -3.18 6.56
N LEU A 85 0.47 -2.90 5.25
CA LEU A 85 -0.01 -1.65 4.66
C LEU A 85 -1.53 -1.52 4.74
N GLU A 86 -2.27 -2.61 4.52
CA GLU A 86 -3.72 -2.61 4.62
C GLU A 86 -4.19 -2.36 6.06
N ARG A 87 -3.50 -2.94 7.06
CA ARG A 87 -3.73 -2.63 8.48
C ARG A 87 -3.46 -1.17 8.81
N LEU A 88 -2.33 -0.62 8.38
CA LEU A 88 -1.98 0.79 8.63
C LEU A 88 -2.98 1.76 8.01
N VAL A 89 -3.46 1.48 6.79
CA VAL A 89 -4.50 2.31 6.14
C VAL A 89 -5.79 2.26 6.95
N HIS A 90 -6.20 1.07 7.42
CA HIS A 90 -7.39 0.92 8.23
C HIS A 90 -7.29 1.67 9.57
N ASP A 91 -6.14 1.56 10.26
CA ASP A 91 -5.90 2.23 11.53
C ASP A 91 -5.97 3.76 11.40
N ILE A 92 -5.41 4.32 10.32
CA ILE A 92 -5.47 5.76 10.04
C ILE A 92 -6.90 6.20 9.73
N GLU A 93 -7.63 5.44 8.92
CA GLU A 93 -9.04 5.74 8.60
C GLU A 93 -9.91 5.68 9.86
N PHE A 94 -9.66 4.72 10.75
CA PHE A 94 -10.37 4.60 12.01
C PHE A 94 -10.07 5.76 12.96
N ALA A 95 -8.79 6.12 13.15
CA ALA A 95 -8.39 7.27 13.95
C ALA A 95 -9.01 8.59 13.46
N GLN A 96 -9.19 8.74 12.14
CA GLN A 96 -9.88 9.90 11.56
C GLN A 96 -11.36 9.94 11.95
N ILE A 97 -12.04 8.79 11.98
CA ILE A 97 -13.43 8.69 12.43
C ILE A 97 -13.53 9.04 13.91
N GLU A 98 -12.64 8.49 14.76
CA GLU A 98 -12.61 8.79 16.19
C GLU A 98 -12.44 10.30 16.44
N ALA A 99 -11.50 10.94 15.73
CA ALA A 99 -11.28 12.38 15.83
C ALA A 99 -12.55 13.18 15.46
N ASN A 100 -13.24 12.78 14.39
CA ASN A 100 -14.48 13.43 13.97
C ASN A 100 -15.60 13.26 15.01
N VAL A 101 -15.73 12.07 15.61
CA VAL A 101 -16.71 11.79 16.66
C VAL A 101 -16.44 12.64 17.90
N LEU A 102 -15.20 12.71 18.36
CA LEU A 102 -14.81 13.54 19.50
C LEU A 102 -15.10 15.02 19.26
N GLN A 103 -14.79 15.52 18.06
CA GLN A 103 -15.09 16.90 17.67
C GLN A 103 -16.60 17.16 17.68
N SER A 104 -17.40 16.22 17.16
CA SER A 104 -18.87 16.33 17.11
C SER A 104 -19.50 16.31 18.50
N LEU A 105 -18.98 15.48 19.42
CA LEU A 105 -19.41 15.46 20.82
C LEU A 105 -19.07 16.76 21.55
N LYS A 106 -17.90 17.33 21.27
CA LYS A 106 -17.48 18.63 21.84
C LYS A 106 -18.41 19.76 21.37
N GLU A 107 -18.69 19.82 20.08
CA GLU A 107 -19.62 20.80 19.51
C GLU A 107 -21.06 20.63 20.06
N GLY A 108 -21.50 19.39 20.25
CA GLY A 108 -22.77 19.08 20.91
C GLY A 108 -22.81 19.59 22.36
N ASN A 109 -21.76 19.37 23.15
CA ASN A 109 -21.66 19.85 24.53
C ASN A 109 -21.61 21.38 24.60
N ASP A 110 -20.86 22.03 23.72
CA ASP A 110 -20.80 23.49 23.64
C ASP A 110 -22.15 24.09 23.25
N SER A 111 -22.93 23.41 22.40
CA SER A 111 -24.29 23.81 22.03
C SER A 111 -25.26 23.67 23.21
N LEU A 112 -25.16 22.58 23.97
CA LEU A 112 -25.98 22.38 25.19
C LEU A 112 -25.69 23.43 26.25
N LYS A 113 -24.42 23.82 26.44
CA LYS A 113 -24.04 24.90 27.37
C LYS A 113 -24.64 26.24 26.97
N LYS A 114 -24.60 26.58 25.68
CA LYS A 114 -25.21 27.81 25.14
C LYS A 114 -26.73 27.85 25.26
N MET A 115 -27.40 26.69 25.33
CA MET A 115 -28.84 26.62 25.60
C MET A 115 -29.19 26.73 27.09
N HIS A 116 -28.21 26.53 27.97
CA HIS A 116 -28.36 26.59 29.43
C HIS A 116 -27.90 27.93 30.03
N GLU A 117 -27.35 28.83 29.21
CA GLU A 117 -27.22 30.28 29.47
C GLU A 117 -28.49 31.01 29.00
#